data_AF-A0A0P1HKD7-F1
#
_entry.id   AF-A0A0P1HKD7-F1
#
_cell.length_a   1.000
_cell.length_b   1.000
_cell.length_c   1.000
_cell.angle_alpha   90.00
_cell.angle_beta   90.00
_cell.angle_gamma   90.00
#
_symmetry.space_group_name_H-M   'P 1'
#
loop_
_entity.id
_entity.type
_entity.pdbx_description
1 polymer ?
#
loop_
_entity_poly.entity_id
_entity_poly.type
_entity_poly.pdbx_seq_one_letter_code
_entity_poly.pdbx_strand_id
1 'polypeptide(L)'
;MKPSAMILALCACLMTPLAAPQAAAKEGDITQVTVLGRIWHVSPVAETPGLYRANRQNAELLPFRPPAVLSVRQAIRAFRGATGCSVNLDSMYRTISGPYYATLICP
;
A
#
# COMPACT_ATOMS: atom_id res chain seq x y z
N MET A 1 44.70 -55.99 1.26
CA MET A 1 44.19 -54.78 0.60
C MET A 1 43.20 -54.10 1.54
N LYS A 2 43.55 -52.95 2.11
CA LYS A 2 42.67 -52.11 2.93
C LYS A 2 42.14 -50.97 2.05
N PRO A 3 40.83 -50.70 2.02
CA PRO A 3 40.32 -49.42 1.54
C PRO A 3 39.90 -48.57 2.74
N SER A 4 40.45 -47.38 2.88
CA SER A 4 39.85 -46.34 3.71
C SER A 4 40.28 -44.96 3.23
N ALA A 5 39.28 -44.08 3.15
CA ALA A 5 39.33 -42.64 2.99
C ALA A 5 39.72 -42.17 1.57
N MET A 6 39.03 -41.23 0.91
CA MET A 6 38.11 -40.18 1.36
C MET A 6 37.10 -39.90 0.24
N ILE A 7 35.80 -39.93 0.58
CA ILE A 7 34.77 -39.19 -0.14
C ILE A 7 34.66 -37.85 0.59
N LEU A 8 35.28 -36.80 0.07
CA LEU A 8 35.19 -35.48 0.68
C LEU A 8 35.35 -34.37 -0.36
N ALA A 9 34.34 -34.18 -1.21
CA ALA A 9 34.23 -32.96 -2.02
C ALA A 9 32.85 -32.82 -2.68
N LEU A 10 31.77 -32.71 -1.89
CA LEU A 10 30.47 -32.29 -2.46
C LEU A 10 29.58 -31.61 -1.41
N CYS A 11 29.98 -30.44 -0.89
CA CYS A 11 29.11 -29.66 0.00
C CYS A 11 29.36 -28.13 0.02
N ALA A 12 29.93 -27.53 -1.04
CA ALA A 12 30.39 -26.13 -0.98
C ALA A 12 29.72 -25.14 -1.97
N CYS A 13 28.57 -25.45 -2.57
CA CYS A 13 27.94 -24.55 -3.56
C CYS A 13 26.45 -24.23 -3.28
N LEU A 14 26.05 -24.07 -2.02
CA LEU A 14 24.72 -23.53 -1.67
C LEU A 14 24.84 -22.43 -0.63
N MET A 15 25.52 -21.34 -1.01
CA MET A 15 25.40 -20.05 -0.32
C MET A 15 25.15 -18.98 -1.38
N THR A 16 23.94 -18.96 -1.90
CA THR A 16 23.37 -17.77 -2.55
C THR A 16 22.83 -16.86 -1.45
N PRO A 17 23.41 -15.67 -1.20
CA PRO A 17 22.73 -14.66 -0.40
C PRO A 17 21.68 -14.00 -1.30
N LEU A 18 20.54 -14.67 -1.51
CA LEU A 18 19.37 -14.07 -2.12
C LEU A 18 18.55 -13.39 -1.02
N ALA A 19 18.97 -12.21 -0.59
CA ALA A 19 18.12 -11.23 0.06
C ALA A 19 18.86 -9.89 0.11
N ALA A 20 18.64 -9.06 -0.90
CA ALA A 20 18.72 -7.62 -0.66
C ALA A 20 17.78 -7.32 0.51
N PRO A 21 18.15 -6.51 1.51
CA PRO A 21 17.13 -5.92 2.34
C PRO A 21 16.30 -5.07 1.37
N GLN A 22 15.08 -5.48 1.07
CA GLN A 22 14.07 -4.49 0.72
C GLN A 22 14.13 -3.53 1.90
N ALA A 23 14.65 -2.32 1.64
CA ALA A 23 14.51 -1.23 2.57
C ALA A 23 13.03 -1.24 2.96
N ALA A 24 12.76 -1.55 4.23
CA ALA A 24 11.45 -1.40 4.79
C ALA A 24 11.13 0.08 4.61
N ALA A 25 10.42 0.39 3.53
CA ALA A 25 9.81 1.68 3.34
C ALA A 25 9.00 1.87 4.61
N LYS A 26 9.39 2.86 5.42
CA LYS A 26 8.67 3.27 6.62
C LYS A 26 7.19 3.28 6.21
N GLU A 27 6.43 2.30 6.67
CA GLU A 27 5.00 2.26 6.47
C GLU A 27 4.48 3.47 7.21
N GLY A 28 4.31 4.57 6.48
CA GLY A 28 3.69 5.77 6.99
C GLY A 28 2.34 5.37 7.53
N ASP A 29 2.07 5.78 8.76
CA ASP A 29 0.91 5.38 9.56
C ASP A 29 -0.34 5.22 8.69
N ILE A 30 -0.78 3.97 8.50
CA ILE A 30 -1.91 3.65 7.63
C ILE A 30 -3.17 3.92 8.45
N THR A 31 -3.88 5.00 8.10
CA THR A 31 -5.14 5.32 8.75
C THR A 31 -6.29 4.66 8.00
N GLN A 32 -7.05 3.82 8.70
CA GLN A 32 -8.26 3.21 8.17
C GLN A 32 -9.48 4.10 8.45
N VAL A 33 -10.28 4.38 7.41
CA VAL A 33 -11.53 5.14 7.53
C VAL A 33 -12.67 4.49 6.77
N THR A 34 -13.88 4.60 7.30
CA THR A 34 -15.09 4.08 6.66
C THR A 34 -15.86 5.21 5.98
N VAL A 35 -16.00 5.14 4.66
CA VAL A 35 -16.74 6.13 3.86
C VAL A 35 -17.86 5.43 3.11
N LEU A 36 -19.11 5.78 3.43
CA LEU A 36 -20.31 5.24 2.79
C LEU A 36 -20.33 3.69 2.75
N GLY A 37 -19.98 3.06 3.89
CA GLY A 37 -19.93 1.60 4.02
C GLY A 37 -18.81 0.93 3.22
N ARG A 38 -17.74 1.66 2.91
CA ARG A 38 -16.51 1.13 2.31
C ARG A 38 -15.32 1.48 3.17
N ILE A 39 -14.42 0.54 3.33
CA ILE A 39 -13.16 0.75 4.04
C ILE A 39 -12.16 1.39 3.07
N TRP A 40 -11.47 2.42 3.55
CA TRP A 40 -10.41 3.11 2.85
C TRP A 40 -9.17 3.13 3.73
N HIS A 41 -8.02 2.87 3.14
CA HIS A 41 -6.72 3.02 3.78
C HIS A 41 -6.06 4.26 3.21
N VAL A 42 -5.67 5.18 4.09
CA VAL A 42 -4.99 6.42 3.72
C VAL A 42 -3.60 6.41 4.34
N SER A 43 -2.58 6.70 3.54
CA SER A 43 -1.19 6.77 4.00
C SER A 43 -0.41 7.81 3.21
N PRO A 44 0.64 8.41 3.80
CA PRO A 44 1.58 9.23 3.05
C PRO A 44 2.39 8.37 2.07
N VAL A 45 2.76 8.95 0.93
CA VAL A 45 3.62 8.31 -0.07
C VAL A 45 5.07 8.54 0.31
N ALA A 46 5.85 7.46 0.49
CA ALA A 46 7.22 7.54 0.99
C ALA A 46 8.15 8.32 0.04
N GLU A 47 7.92 8.20 -1.27
CA GLU A 47 8.78 8.78 -2.30
C GLU A 47 8.54 10.28 -2.54
N THR A 48 7.40 10.82 -2.11
CA THR A 48 7.01 12.21 -2.42
C THR A 48 6.38 12.88 -1.19
N PRO A 49 7.14 13.73 -0.48
CA PRO A 49 6.63 14.46 0.67
C PRO A 49 5.36 15.25 0.35
N GLY A 50 4.37 15.19 1.25
CA GLY A 50 3.09 15.89 1.09
C GLY A 50 2.10 15.21 0.14
N LEU A 51 2.50 14.15 -0.58
CA LEU A 51 1.59 13.34 -1.38
C LEU A 51 1.00 12.22 -0.52
N TYR A 52 -0.32 12.07 -0.57
CA TYR A 52 -1.04 11.02 0.14
C TYR A 52 -1.72 10.08 -0.84
N ARG A 53 -1.86 8.82 -0.43
CA ARG A 53 -2.56 7.77 -1.15
C ARG A 53 -3.81 7.36 -0.40
N ALA A 54 -4.93 7.22 -1.09
CA ALA A 54 -6.15 6.62 -0.57
C ALA A 54 -6.52 5.39 -1.40
N ASN A 55 -6.47 4.21 -0.78
CA ASN A 55 -6.84 2.95 -1.40
C ASN A 55 -8.17 2.44 -0.85
N ARG A 56 -9.10 2.09 -1.74
CA ARG A 56 -10.38 1.50 -1.35
C ARG A 56 -10.22 0.01 -1.18
N GLN A 57 -10.51 -0.49 0.00
CA GLN A 57 -10.59 -1.92 0.24
C GLN A 57 -11.90 -2.46 -0.34
N ASN A 58 -11.78 -3.49 -1.17
CA ASN A 58 -12.91 -4.17 -1.80
C ASN A 58 -12.89 -5.65 -1.40
N ALA A 59 -12.77 -5.92 -0.10
CA ALA A 59 -12.57 -7.27 0.43
C ALA A 59 -13.76 -8.21 0.21
N GLU A 60 -14.98 -7.68 0.04
CA GLU A 60 -16.19 -8.52 -0.09
C GLU A 60 -17.03 -8.16 -1.31
N LEU A 61 -17.24 -9.15 -2.18
CA LEU A 61 -18.25 -9.13 -3.25
C LEU A 61 -19.64 -9.32 -2.63
N LEU A 62 -20.18 -8.26 -2.03
CA LEU A 62 -21.51 -8.26 -1.45
C LEU A 62 -22.57 -8.16 -2.57
N PRO A 63 -23.51 -9.13 -2.70
CA PRO A 63 -24.57 -9.08 -3.70
C PRO A 63 -25.51 -7.87 -3.52
N PHE A 64 -25.82 -7.52 -2.27
CA PHE A 64 -26.75 -6.44 -1.91
C PHE A 64 -26.03 -5.20 -1.41
N ARG A 65 -25.18 -4.65 -2.27
CA ARG A 65 -24.35 -3.51 -1.94
C ARG A 65 -25.14 -2.19 -2.07
N PRO A 66 -24.96 -1.21 -1.15
CA PRO A 66 -25.47 0.14 -1.35
C PRO A 66 -25.02 0.72 -2.70
N PRO A 67 -25.81 1.60 -3.32
CA PRO A 67 -25.57 2.06 -4.70
C PRO A 67 -24.16 2.60 -4.90
N ALA A 68 -23.66 2.43 -6.12
CA ALA A 68 -22.34 2.91 -6.49
C ALA A 68 -22.29 4.44 -6.41
N VAL A 69 -21.55 4.96 -5.44
CA VAL A 69 -21.22 6.39 -5.36
C VAL A 69 -19.87 6.61 -6.03
N LEU A 70 -19.71 7.77 -6.68
CA LEU A 70 -18.46 8.16 -7.34
C LEU A 70 -17.28 8.01 -6.38
N SER A 71 -16.34 7.13 -6.73
CA SER A 71 -15.20 6.79 -5.87
C SER A 71 -14.31 7.99 -5.59
N VAL A 72 -14.29 8.98 -6.49
CA VAL A 72 -13.57 10.25 -6.32
C VAL A 72 -14.08 11.04 -5.11
N ARG A 73 -15.41 11.11 -4.92
CA ARG A 73 -16.02 11.80 -3.77
C ARG A 73 -15.78 11.04 -2.47
N GLN A 74 -15.74 9.71 -2.56
CA GLN A 74 -15.41 8.87 -1.42
C GLN A 74 -13.94 9.05 -1.00
N ALA A 75 -13.01 9.10 -1.97
CA ALA A 75 -11.59 9.34 -1.71
C ALA A 75 -11.35 10.70 -1.04
N ILE A 76 -12.00 11.77 -1.51
CA ILE A 76 -11.92 13.09 -0.88
C ILE A 76 -12.35 13.04 0.60
N ARG A 77 -13.46 12.33 0.89
CA ARG A 77 -13.92 12.13 2.27
C ARG A 77 -12.96 11.25 3.08
N ALA A 78 -12.34 10.26 2.45
CA ALA A 78 -11.37 9.39 3.10
C ALA A 78 -10.12 10.19 3.51
N PHE A 79 -9.55 10.99 2.61
CA PHE A 79 -8.44 11.89 2.92
C PHE A 79 -8.77 12.81 4.10
N ARG A 80 -9.93 13.49 4.05
CA ARG A 80 -10.37 14.37 5.14
C ARG A 80 -10.61 13.63 6.44
N GLY A 81 -11.22 12.45 6.40
CA GLY A 81 -11.49 11.64 7.59
C GLY A 81 -10.22 11.09 8.24
N ALA A 82 -9.20 10.79 7.43
CA ALA A 82 -7.93 10.23 7.92
C ALA A 82 -6.98 11.31 8.45
N THR A 83 -6.94 12.48 7.81
CA THR A 83 -5.91 13.49 8.07
C THR A 83 -6.45 14.79 8.67
N GLY A 84 -7.77 15.01 8.63
CA GLY A 84 -8.39 16.30 8.96
C GLY A 84 -8.21 17.38 7.87
N CYS A 85 -7.30 17.17 6.91
CA CYS A 85 -6.97 18.14 5.88
C CYS A 85 -7.90 18.05 4.67
N SER A 86 -7.98 19.14 3.91
CA SER A 86 -8.68 19.17 2.63
C SER A 86 -7.78 18.67 1.50
N VAL A 87 -8.36 18.22 0.40
CA VAL A 87 -7.61 17.72 -0.77
C VAL A 87 -7.40 18.85 -1.76
N ASN A 88 -6.17 19.01 -2.27
CA ASN A 88 -5.92 19.83 -3.44
C ASN A 88 -6.38 19.09 -4.70
N LEU A 89 -7.54 19.48 -5.23
CA LEU A 89 -8.19 18.83 -6.36
C LEU A 89 -7.36 18.89 -7.65
N ASP A 90 -6.58 19.95 -7.86
CA ASP A 90 -5.75 20.12 -9.06
C ASP A 90 -4.60 19.09 -9.11
N SER A 91 -4.17 18.61 -7.94
CA SER A 91 -3.15 17.58 -7.81
C SER A 91 -3.72 16.15 -7.78
N MET A 92 -5.05 16.00 -7.75
CA MET A 92 -5.66 14.70 -7.48
C MET A 92 -5.73 13.85 -8.75
N TYR A 93 -5.18 12.65 -8.68
CA TYR A 93 -5.26 11.67 -9.77
C TYR A 93 -5.54 10.26 -9.25
N ARG A 94 -5.99 9.39 -10.15
CA ARG A 94 -6.26 7.97 -9.88
C ARG A 94 -5.40 7.12 -10.83
N THR A 95 -4.76 6.09 -10.30
CA THR A 95 -4.05 5.13 -11.17
C THR A 95 -4.99 4.03 -11.67
N ILE A 96 -4.54 3.28 -12.68
CA ILE A 96 -5.30 2.15 -13.24
C ILE A 96 -5.62 1.08 -12.18
N SER A 97 -4.73 0.90 -11.19
CA SER A 97 -4.90 -0.05 -10.08
C SER A 97 -6.01 0.38 -9.11
N GLY A 98 -6.52 1.60 -9.24
CA GLY A 98 -7.62 2.12 -8.45
C GLY A 98 -7.34 3.07 -7.29
N PRO A 99 -6.14 3.16 -6.67
CA PRO A 99 -5.90 4.12 -5.61
C PRO A 99 -5.88 5.55 -6.13
N TYR A 100 -6.28 6.47 -5.26
CA TYR A 100 -6.22 7.90 -5.47
C TYR A 100 -4.98 8.48 -4.81
N TYR A 101 -4.41 9.51 -5.43
CA TYR A 101 -3.27 10.26 -4.94
C TYR A 101 -3.62 11.74 -4.96
N ALA A 102 -3.22 12.48 -3.93
CA ALA A 102 -3.37 13.93 -3.91
C ALA A 102 -2.43 14.57 -2.89
N THR A 103 -2.11 15.85 -3.10
CA THR A 103 -1.55 16.70 -2.05
C THR A 103 -2.68 17.21 -1.16
N LEU A 104 -2.37 17.43 0.13
CA LEU A 104 -3.34 17.86 1.12
C LEU A 104 -3.08 19.31 1.55
N ILE A 105 -4.14 20.05 1.81
CA ILE A 105 -4.14 21.42 2.33
C ILE A 105 -4.69 21.36 3.76
N CYS A 106 -3.80 21.50 4.72
CA CYS A 106 -4.11 21.50 6.15
C CYS A 106 -4.32 22.94 6.65
N PRO A 107 -5.21 23.16 7.64
CA PRO A 107 -5.40 24.47 8.27
C PRO A 107 -4.17 24.93 9.06
#